data_AF-A0A399ZNV5-F1
#
_entry.id   AF-A0A399ZNV5-F1
#
_cell.length_a   1.000
_cell.length_b   1.000
_cell.length_c   1.000
_cell.angle_alpha   90.00
_cell.angle_beta   90.00
_cell.angle_gamma   90.00
#
_symmetry.space_group_name_H-M   'P 1'
#
loop_
_entity.id
_entity.type
_entity.pdbx_description
1 polymer ?
#
loop_
_entity_poly.entity_id
_entity_poly.type
_entity_poly.pdbx_seq_one_letter_code
_entity_poly.pdbx_strand_id
1 'polypeptide(L)'
;MASKSIDQTKNQTARLRLYLGFLCFALTAGILALTPTSAHAQDKSGVKPQVISLPSGPGSLEGLGETFEPNLSTGTSSYPVKFTAAPGRVGFQPEISLNYDGGNANGPWGMGWKLSIPSIQ
;
A
#
# COMPACT_ATOMS: atom_id res chain seq x y z
N MET A 1 -24.87 44.19 -60.48
CA MET A 1 -24.44 44.97 -59.30
C MET A 1 -24.41 44.18 -57.99
N ALA A 2 -24.84 42.90 -57.95
CA ALA A 2 -24.96 42.10 -56.72
C ALA A 2 -23.72 41.28 -56.30
N SER A 3 -22.79 40.97 -57.22
CA SER A 3 -21.62 40.12 -56.92
C SER A 3 -20.63 40.78 -55.94
N LYS A 4 -20.43 42.10 -56.02
CA LYS A 4 -19.52 42.83 -55.13
C LYS A 4 -19.98 42.88 -53.66
N SER A 5 -21.29 42.71 -53.41
CA SER A 5 -21.87 42.76 -52.06
C SER A 5 -21.61 41.47 -51.26
N ILE A 6 -21.64 40.31 -51.92
CA ILE A 6 -21.45 38.99 -51.29
C ILE A 6 -19.99 38.78 -50.88
N ASP A 7 -19.04 39.29 -51.67
CA ASP A 7 -17.61 39.20 -51.32
C ASP A 7 -17.25 40.10 -50.12
N GLN A 8 -17.91 41.25 -49.97
CA GLN A 8 -17.70 42.16 -48.83
C GLN A 8 -18.22 41.56 -47.52
N THR A 9 -19.36 40.88 -47.53
CA THR A 9 -19.92 40.22 -46.35
C THR A 9 -19.10 38.99 -45.92
N LYS A 10 -18.52 38.26 -46.87
CA LYS A 10 -17.60 37.14 -46.57
C LYS A 10 -16.28 37.61 -45.94
N ASN A 11 -15.76 38.76 -46.37
CA ASN A 11 -14.54 39.33 -45.79
C ASN A 11 -14.78 39.92 -44.38
N GLN A 12 -15.95 40.52 -44.13
CA GLN A 12 -16.30 41.00 -42.79
C GLN A 12 -16.52 39.87 -41.79
N THR A 13 -17.17 38.77 -42.20
CA THR A 13 -17.36 37.59 -41.34
C THR A 13 -16.05 36.86 -41.05
N ALA A 14 -15.10 36.84 -41.99
CA ALA A 14 -13.76 36.29 -41.76
C ALA A 14 -12.97 37.11 -40.73
N ARG A 15 -13.02 38.44 -40.82
CA ARG A 15 -12.36 39.35 -39.86
C ARG A 15 -12.96 39.25 -38.46
N LEU A 16 -14.29 39.13 -38.36
CA LEU A 16 -14.98 38.97 -37.08
C LEU A 16 -14.59 37.65 -36.39
N ARG A 17 -14.47 36.55 -37.15
CA ARG A 17 -14.01 35.25 -36.62
C ARG A 17 -12.56 35.30 -36.13
N LEU A 18 -11.69 36.03 -36.82
CA LEU A 18 -10.30 36.20 -36.40
C LEU A 18 -10.20 36.98 -35.08
N TYR A 19 -10.92 38.11 -34.97
CA TYR A 19 -10.95 38.89 -33.72
C TYR A 19 -11.57 38.12 -32.55
N LEU A 20 -12.63 37.35 -32.79
CA LEU A 20 -13.24 36.50 -31.76
C LEU A 20 -12.27 35.41 -31.27
N GLY A 21 -11.47 34.83 -32.17
CA GLY A 21 -10.42 33.89 -31.82
C GLY A 21 -9.32 34.52 -30.95
N PHE A 22 -8.84 35.71 -31.33
CA PHE A 22 -7.84 36.44 -30.54
C PHE A 22 -8.37 36.85 -29.16
N LEU A 23 -9.64 37.25 -29.07
CA LEU A 23 -10.28 37.64 -27.82
C LEU A 23 -10.46 36.43 -26.88
N CYS A 24 -10.87 35.27 -27.40
CA CYS A 24 -10.95 34.04 -26.63
C CYS A 24 -9.57 33.58 -26.13
N PHE A 25 -8.53 33.69 -26.96
CA PHE A 25 -7.17 33.32 -26.56
C PHE A 25 -6.59 34.26 -25.49
N ALA A 26 -6.87 35.56 -25.60
CA ALA A 26 -6.49 36.53 -24.57
C ALA A 26 -7.21 36.27 -23.24
N LEU A 27 -8.49 35.87 -23.28
CA LEU A 27 -9.26 35.50 -22.09
C LEU A 27 -8.74 34.22 -21.44
N THR A 28 -8.41 33.18 -22.20
CA THR A 28 -7.86 31.93 -21.63
C THR A 28 -6.48 32.13 -21.03
N ALA A 29 -5.62 32.92 -21.68
CA ALA A 29 -4.31 33.27 -21.13
C ALA A 29 -4.42 34.12 -19.85
N GLY A 30 -5.37 35.07 -19.82
CA GLY A 30 -5.65 35.90 -18.64
C GLY A 30 -6.13 35.08 -17.44
N ILE A 31 -7.02 34.10 -17.65
CA ILE A 31 -7.51 33.22 -16.58
C ILE A 31 -6.38 32.32 -16.05
N LEU A 32 -5.49 31.83 -16.91
CA LEU A 32 -4.37 30.99 -16.48
C LEU A 32 -3.37 31.78 -15.61
N ALA A 33 -3.14 33.06 -15.91
CA ALA A 33 -2.22 33.93 -15.16
C ALA A 33 -2.73 34.36 -13.77
N LEU A 34 -4.04 34.20 -13.50
CA LEU A 34 -4.68 34.60 -12.25
C LEU A 34 -4.94 33.43 -11.30
N THR A 35 -4.65 32.19 -11.69
CA THR A 35 -4.71 31.08 -10.73
C THR A 35 -3.52 31.19 -9.79
N PRO A 36 -3.71 31.39 -8.47
CA PRO A 36 -2.60 31.37 -7.54
C PRO A 36 -1.99 29.98 -7.62
N THR A 37 -0.79 29.87 -8.18
CA THR A 37 0.02 28.68 -8.01
C THR A 37 0.47 28.72 -6.55
N SER A 38 -0.38 28.20 -5.66
CA SER A 38 -0.02 27.97 -4.28
C SER A 38 1.19 27.05 -4.30
N ALA A 39 2.37 27.63 -4.11
CA ALA A 39 3.59 26.86 -3.99
C ALA A 39 3.43 25.97 -2.75
N HIS A 40 3.11 24.70 -2.96
CA HIS A 40 3.15 23.68 -1.93
C HIS A 40 4.64 23.49 -1.57
N ALA A 41 5.14 24.31 -0.65
CA ALA A 41 6.41 24.02 0.00
C ALA A 41 6.25 22.66 0.69
N GLN A 42 7.04 21.67 0.29
CA GLN A 42 7.18 20.44 1.08
C GLN A 42 7.75 20.84 2.43
N ASP A 43 6.91 20.75 3.46
CA ASP A 43 7.31 20.87 4.84
C ASP A 43 8.34 19.77 5.16
N LYS A 44 9.59 20.18 5.37
CA LYS A 44 10.71 19.34 5.82
C LYS A 44 10.85 19.38 7.35
N SER A 45 9.77 19.68 8.07
CA SER A 45 9.76 19.53 9.52
C SER A 45 9.83 18.04 9.90
N GLY A 46 11.01 17.62 10.36
CA GLY A 46 11.35 16.27 10.82
C GLY A 46 10.73 15.87 12.16
N VAL A 47 9.57 16.41 12.50
CA VAL A 47 8.81 16.09 13.71
C VAL A 47 7.32 15.90 13.38
N LYS A 48 7.01 15.04 12.41
CA LYS A 48 5.66 14.50 12.31
C LYS A 48 5.47 13.56 13.51
N PRO A 49 4.51 13.79 14.41
CA PRO A 49 4.10 12.75 15.34
C PRO A 49 3.75 11.54 14.48
N GLN A 50 4.29 10.37 14.82
CA GLN A 50 3.87 9.11 14.22
C GLN A 50 2.37 9.17 13.96
N VAL A 51 1.96 9.03 12.69
CA VAL A 51 0.56 8.83 12.37
C VAL A 51 0.19 7.53 13.05
N ILE A 52 -0.33 7.63 14.27
CA ILE A 52 -0.93 6.53 15.01
C ILE A 52 -2.25 6.31 14.29
N SER A 53 -2.20 5.56 13.19
CA SER A 53 -3.38 4.95 12.61
C SER A 53 -3.92 3.97 13.64
N LEU A 54 -5.19 4.12 14.02
CA LEU A 54 -5.90 3.04 14.67
C LEU A 54 -5.77 1.78 13.80
N PRO A 55 -5.55 0.59 14.38
CA PRO A 55 -5.54 -0.64 13.59
C PRO A 55 -6.89 -0.76 12.88
N SER A 56 -6.87 -0.74 11.55
CA SER A 56 -8.07 -0.88 10.74
C SER A 56 -8.54 -2.34 10.74
N GLY A 57 -9.80 -2.54 11.08
CA GLY A 57 -10.60 -3.68 10.64
C GLY A 57 -10.67 -4.89 11.57
N PRO A 58 -11.80 -5.63 11.53
CA PRO A 58 -12.18 -6.65 12.51
C PRO A 58 -11.31 -7.90 12.44
N GLY A 59 -11.13 -8.53 13.61
CA GLY A 59 -10.31 -9.71 13.83
C GLY A 59 -10.55 -10.82 12.83
N SER A 60 -9.53 -11.08 12.03
CA SER A 60 -9.23 -12.43 11.57
C SER A 60 -9.02 -13.28 12.82
N LEU A 61 -9.95 -14.18 13.13
CA LEU A 61 -9.64 -15.37 13.91
C LEU A 61 -8.79 -16.28 13.01
N GLU A 62 -7.61 -15.81 12.62
CA GLU A 62 -6.51 -16.68 12.24
C GLU A 62 -6.20 -17.48 13.51
N GLY A 63 -6.94 -18.57 13.69
CA GLY A 63 -6.52 -19.63 14.60
C GLY A 63 -5.10 -20.04 14.25
N LEU A 64 -4.42 -20.66 15.21
CA LEU A 64 -3.18 -21.39 14.93
C LEU A 64 -3.48 -22.27 13.72
N GLY A 65 -2.96 -21.91 12.55
CA GLY A 65 -3.16 -22.60 11.28
C GLY A 65 -2.45 -23.95 11.36
N GLU A 66 -3.06 -24.84 12.13
CA GLU A 66 -2.46 -26.02 12.69
C GLU A 66 -2.27 -27.05 11.57
N THR A 67 -1.11 -26.96 10.94
CA THR A 67 -0.76 -27.79 9.78
C THR A 67 -0.25 -29.11 10.33
N PHE A 68 -1.14 -30.10 10.43
CA PHE A 68 -0.79 -31.48 10.74
C PHE A 68 -0.06 -32.09 9.53
N GLU A 69 1.19 -32.53 9.73
CA GLU A 69 2.00 -33.12 8.67
C GLU A 69 2.31 -34.59 8.98
N PRO A 70 1.78 -35.55 8.20
CA PRO A 70 2.13 -36.95 8.37
C PRO A 70 3.52 -37.25 7.80
N ASN A 71 4.38 -37.87 8.59
CA ASN A 71 5.64 -38.44 8.13
C ASN A 71 5.41 -39.86 7.62
N LEU A 72 5.32 -40.01 6.30
CA LEU A 72 5.07 -41.31 5.66
C LEU A 72 6.22 -42.31 5.81
N SER A 73 7.44 -41.85 6.09
CA SER A 73 8.60 -42.73 6.23
C SER A 73 8.69 -43.37 7.62
N THR A 74 8.26 -42.66 8.66
CA THR A 74 8.30 -43.14 10.06
C THR A 74 6.93 -43.55 10.58
N GLY A 75 5.85 -43.20 9.89
CA GLY A 75 4.48 -43.37 10.36
C GLY A 75 4.09 -42.43 11.51
N THR A 76 4.93 -41.43 11.80
CA THR A 76 4.66 -40.44 12.86
C THR A 76 3.96 -39.21 12.29
N SER A 77 3.39 -38.38 13.15
CA SER A 77 2.83 -37.09 12.79
C SER A 77 3.61 -35.95 13.43
N SER A 78 3.78 -34.88 12.67
CA SER A 78 4.34 -33.62 13.13
C SER A 78 3.24 -32.57 13.28
N TYR A 79 3.31 -31.80 14.35
CA TYR A 79 2.34 -30.74 14.65
C TYR A 79 3.04 -29.52 15.25
N PRO A 80 3.17 -28.41 14.49
CA PRO A 80 3.81 -27.19 14.97
C PRO A 80 2.80 -26.21 15.59
N VAL A 81 3.06 -25.79 16.83
CA VAL A 81 2.38 -24.67 17.50
C VAL A 81 3.31 -23.46 17.45
N LYS A 82 2.99 -22.47 16.62
CA LYS A 82 3.77 -21.24 16.51
C LYS A 82 3.30 -20.20 17.52
N PHE A 83 4.25 -19.55 18.19
CA PHE A 83 3.97 -18.42 19.07
C PHE A 83 4.35 -17.13 18.36
N THR A 84 3.37 -16.24 18.17
CA THR A 84 3.62 -14.91 17.63
C THR A 84 4.17 -14.02 18.74
N ALA A 85 5.47 -13.75 18.72
CA ALA A 85 6.07 -12.74 19.58
C ALA A 85 5.69 -11.34 19.10
N ALA A 86 5.56 -10.40 20.04
CA ALA A 86 5.36 -8.99 19.71
C ALA A 86 6.54 -8.46 18.86
N PRO A 87 6.29 -7.55 17.91
CA PRO A 87 7.35 -6.99 17.08
C PRO A 87 8.37 -6.26 17.95
N GLY A 88 9.62 -6.70 17.88
CA GLY A 88 10.72 -6.06 18.59
C GLY A 88 11.27 -4.85 17.84
N ARG A 89 12.39 -4.32 18.34
CA ARG A 89 13.05 -3.16 17.73
C ARG A 89 13.44 -3.49 16.30
N VAL A 90 13.10 -2.62 15.35
CA VAL A 90 13.40 -2.82 13.91
C VAL A 90 12.78 -4.11 13.34
N GLY A 91 11.72 -4.65 13.95
CA GLY A 91 11.10 -5.91 13.52
C GLY A 91 11.90 -7.16 13.89
N PHE A 92 12.94 -7.03 14.74
CA PHE A 92 13.66 -8.17 15.26
C PHE A 92 12.87 -8.81 16.40
N GLN A 93 12.31 -9.98 16.14
CA GLN A 93 11.54 -10.77 17.11
C GLN A 93 11.93 -12.24 17.00
N PRO A 94 11.92 -13.00 18.11
CA PRO A 94 12.18 -14.42 18.07
C PRO A 94 10.99 -15.14 17.41
N GLU A 95 11.29 -16.06 16.50
CA GLU A 95 10.32 -17.07 16.08
C GLU A 95 10.46 -18.27 17.02
N ILE A 96 9.38 -18.59 17.74
CA ILE A 96 9.35 -19.69 18.70
C ILE A 96 8.21 -20.62 18.28
N SER A 97 8.50 -21.91 18.19
CA SER A 97 7.49 -22.93 17.98
C SER A 97 7.68 -24.11 18.92
N LEU A 98 6.57 -24.64 19.41
CA LEU A 98 6.51 -25.91 20.11
C LEU A 98 6.04 -26.97 19.11
N ASN A 99 6.91 -27.93 18.81
CA ASN A 99 6.66 -28.94 17.79
C ASN A 99 6.46 -30.30 18.45
N TYR A 100 5.36 -30.95 18.11
CA TYR A 100 5.13 -32.35 18.44
C TYR A 100 5.60 -33.22 17.28
N ASP A 101 6.33 -34.29 17.58
CA ASP A 101 6.57 -35.41 16.67
C ASP A 101 6.37 -36.70 17.47
N GLY A 102 5.52 -37.60 16.97
CA GLY A 102 5.31 -38.91 17.60
C GLY A 102 6.58 -39.76 17.75
N GLY A 103 7.65 -39.44 17.02
CA GLY A 103 8.96 -40.10 17.12
C GLY A 103 9.89 -39.51 18.19
N ASN A 104 9.55 -38.38 18.80
CA ASN A 104 10.39 -37.75 19.82
C ASN A 104 10.26 -38.43 21.19
N ALA A 105 11.37 -38.52 21.91
CA ALA A 105 11.42 -39.04 23.28
C ALA A 105 10.80 -38.06 24.31
N ASN A 106 10.80 -38.46 25.57
CA ASN A 106 10.38 -37.59 26.67
C ASN A 106 11.38 -36.43 26.88
N GLY A 107 10.85 -35.23 27.06
CA GLY A 107 11.63 -34.02 27.30
C GLY A 107 10.96 -33.09 28.31
N PRO A 108 11.53 -31.90 28.53
CA PRO A 108 11.01 -30.93 29.52
C PRO A 108 9.60 -30.41 29.18
N TRP A 109 9.15 -30.58 27.93
CA TRP A 109 7.84 -30.15 27.45
C TRP A 109 6.84 -31.32 27.33
N GLY A 110 7.22 -32.50 27.82
CA GLY A 110 6.45 -33.74 27.70
C GLY A 110 6.99 -34.68 26.62
N MET A 111 6.32 -35.80 26.45
CA MET A 111 6.64 -36.79 25.42
C MET A 111 6.24 -36.29 24.04
N GLY A 112 7.11 -36.48 23.05
CA GLY A 112 6.86 -36.05 21.68
C GLY A 112 7.12 -34.56 21.43
N TRP A 113 7.16 -33.74 22.48
CA TRP A 113 7.24 -32.28 22.38
C TRP A 113 8.67 -31.74 22.45
N LYS A 114 8.99 -30.82 21.54
CA LYS A 114 10.27 -30.11 21.50
C LYS A 114 10.05 -28.63 21.20
N LEU A 115 10.70 -27.77 21.99
CA LEU A 115 10.76 -26.34 21.71
C LEU A 115 11.87 -26.05 20.69
N SER A 116 11.52 -25.40 19.59
CA SER A 116 12.48 -24.96 18.58
C SER A 116 13.14 -23.67 19.03
N ILE A 117 14.26 -23.82 19.73
CA ILE A 117 15.16 -22.74 20.11
C ILE A 117 16.59 -23.06 19.64
N PRO A 118 17.36 -22.06 19.18
CA PRO A 118 18.78 -22.23 18.93
C PRO A 118 19.50 -22.67 20.22
N SER A 119 20.32 -23.71 20.12
CA SER A 119 21.16 -24.20 21.22
C SER A 119 22.48 -24.75 20.69
N ILE A 120 23.51 -24.76 21.53
CA ILE A 120 24.81 -25.40 21.27
C ILE A 120 24.90 -26.60 22.22
N GLN A 121 25.37 -27.75 21.73
CA GLN A 121 25.59 -28.99 22.48
C GLN A 121 27.05 -29.40 22.42
#